data_AF-B9BX73-F1
#
_entry.id   AF-B9BX73-F1
#
_cell.length_a   1.000
_cell.length_b   1.000
_cell.length_c   1.000
_cell.angle_alpha   90.00
_cell.angle_beta   90.00
_cell.angle_gamma   90.00
#
_symmetry.space_group_name_H-M   'P 1'
#
loop_
_entity.id
_entity.type
_entity.pdbx_description
1 polymer ?
#
loop_
_entity_poly.entity_id
_entity_poly.type
_entity_poly.pdbx_seq_one_letter_code
_entity_poly.pdbx_strand_id
1 'polypeptide(L)' 'MNATGIHIDPSIGEVFELLHRMTMCDTRAVRVWLCDQLKREIKALNDERMARLNEALASAGA' A
#
# COMPACT_ATOMS: atom_id res chain seq x y z
N MET A 1 17.39 22.53 12.24
CA MET A 1 16.14 22.08 11.58
C MET A 1 16.35 20.62 11.17
N ASN A 2 16.01 19.67 12.03
CA ASN A 2 16.07 18.26 11.67
C ASN A 2 14.75 17.93 10.96
N ALA A 3 14.79 17.94 9.62
CA ALA A 3 13.75 17.26 8.86
C ALA A 3 13.88 15.77 9.19
N THR A 4 13.10 15.29 10.17
CA THR A 4 12.69 13.89 10.21
C THR A 4 12.02 13.64 8.87
N GLY A 5 12.81 13.16 7.90
CA GLY A 5 12.32 12.75 6.60
C GLY A 5 11.15 11.82 6.88
N ILE A 6 9.96 12.23 6.46
CA ILE A 6 8.80 11.37 6.49
C ILE A 6 9.23 10.15 5.67
N HIS A 7 9.51 9.04 6.34
CA HIS A 7 9.82 7.79 5.68
C HIS A 7 8.50 7.30 5.10
N ILE A 8 8.13 7.86 3.95
CA ILE A 8 7.01 7.38 3.17
C ILE A 8 7.48 6.02 2.68
N ASP A 9 6.90 4.97 3.27
CA ASP A 9 7.09 3.61 2.81
C ASP A 9 6.82 3.60 1.29
N PRO A 10 7.78 3.21 0.44
CA PRO A 10 7.62 3.24 -1.02
C PRO A 10 6.35 2.52 -1.46
N SER A 11 5.96 1.49 -0.71
CA SER A 11 4.78 0.66 -0.93
C SER A 11 3.45 1.38 -0.67
N ILE A 12 3.47 2.44 0.16
CA ILE A 12 2.32 3.35 0.37
C ILE A 12 2.20 4.38 -0.77
N GLY A 13 3.32 4.73 -1.43
CA GLY A 13 3.34 5.70 -2.53
C GLY A 13 2.43 5.29 -3.69
N GLU A 14 2.47 4.00 -4.05
CA GLU A 14 1.67 3.44 -5.15
C GLU A 14 0.16 3.46 -4.85
N VAL A 15 -0.21 3.20 -3.59
CA VAL A 15 -1.62 3.35 -3.13
C VAL A 15 -2.10 4.80 -3.26
N PHE A 16 -1.29 5.77 -2.85
CA PHE A 16 -1.64 7.19 -2.99
C PHE A 16 -1.74 7.63 -4.46
N GLU A 17 -0.86 7.12 -5.32
CA GLU A 17 -0.93 7.41 -6.75
C GLU A 17 -2.21 6.86 -7.37
N LEU A 18 -2.59 5.61 -7.06
CA LEU A 18 -3.83 5.01 -7.55
C LEU A 18 -5.07 5.80 -7.08
N LEU A 19 -5.11 6.20 -5.81
CA LEU A 19 -6.17 7.06 -5.28
C LEU A 19 -6.20 8.42 -5.97
N HIS A 20 -5.05 9.05 -6.17
CA HIS A 20 -4.95 10.32 -6.88
C HIS A 20 -5.48 10.20 -8.31
N ARG A 21 -5.07 9.17 -9.06
CA ARG A 21 -5.55 8.90 -10.42
C ARG A 21 -7.06 8.65 -10.46
N MET A 22 -7.64 8.05 -9.42
CA MET A 22 -9.10 7.87 -9.32
C MET A 22 -9.84 9.21 -9.22
N THR A 23 -9.25 10.22 -8.56
CA THR A 23 -9.86 11.57 -8.47
C THR A 23 -9.83 12.33 -9.79
N MET A 24 -8.92 11.96 -10.71
CA MET A 24 -8.71 12.61 -11.99
C MET A 24 -9.44 11.94 -13.16
N CYS A 25 -10.09 10.79 -12.94
CA CYS A 25 -10.71 10.00 -14.01
C CYS A 25 -12.22 10.13 -14.04
N ASP A 26 -12.78 10.52 -15.20
CA ASP A 26 -14.23 10.61 -15.42
C ASP A 26 -14.86 9.32 -15.98
N THR A 27 -14.05 8.44 -16.58
CA THR A 27 -14.53 7.22 -17.21
C THR A 27 -14.73 6.09 -16.20
N ARG A 28 -15.94 5.49 -16.19
CA ARG A 28 -16.28 4.36 -15.32
C ARG A 28 -15.34 3.16 -15.49
N ALA A 29 -14.98 2.81 -16.73
CA ALA A 29 -14.09 1.69 -17.01
C ALA A 29 -12.70 1.88 -16.37
N VAL A 30 -12.14 3.10 -16.46
CA VAL A 30 -10.85 3.45 -15.85
C VAL A 30 -10.94 3.40 -14.33
N ARG A 31 -12.02 3.93 -13.73
CA ARG A 31 -12.24 3.83 -12.27
C ARG A 31 -12.32 2.37 -11.79
N VAL A 32 -13.01 1.49 -12.51
CA VAL A 32 -13.09 0.07 -12.16
C VAL A 32 -11.71 -0.59 -12.21
N TRP A 33 -10.93 -0.31 -13.25
CA TRP A 33 -9.57 -0.81 -13.38
C TRP A 33 -8.66 -0.30 -12.25
N LEU A 34 -8.69 0.99 -11.93
CA LEU A 34 -7.93 1.58 -10.82
C LEU A 34 -8.32 0.97 -9.46
N CYS A 35 -9.61 0.71 -9.22
CA CYS A 35 -10.07 0.02 -8.03
C CYS A 35 -9.52 -1.43 -7.93
N ASP A 36 -9.39 -2.14 -9.06
CA ASP A 36 -8.81 -3.49 -9.06
C ASP A 36 -7.32 -3.44 -8.71
N GLN A 37 -6.56 -2.50 -9.31
CA GLN A 37 -5.15 -2.27 -8.97
C GLN A 37 -4.99 -1.94 -7.47
N LEU A 38 -5.80 -1.02 -6.96
CA LEU A 38 -5.75 -0.60 -5.56
C LEU A 38 -6.00 -1.77 -4.60
N LYS A 39 -6.94 -2.66 -4.92
CA LYS A 39 -7.22 -3.87 -4.12
C LYS A 39 -6.03 -4.83 -4.10
N ARG A 40 -5.33 -4.99 -5.23
CA ARG A 40 -4.14 -5.84 -5.33
C ARG A 40 -3.00 -5.30 -4.48
N GLU A 41 -2.75 -3.99 -4.56
CA GLU A 41 -1.70 -3.35 -3.75
C GLU A 41 -2.00 -3.45 -2.25
N ILE A 42 -3.21 -3.11 -1.82
CA ILE A 42 -3.60 -3.25 -0.40
C ILE A 42 -3.45 -4.69 0.08
N LYS A 43 -3.78 -5.67 -0.77
CA LYS A 43 -3.59 -7.09 -0.43
C LYS A 43 -2.11 -7.44 -0.27
N ALA A 44 -1.24 -7.04 -1.21
CA ALA A 44 0.18 -7.31 -1.15
C ALA A 44 0.82 -6.72 0.14
N LEU A 45 0.47 -5.47 0.47
CA LEU A 45 0.92 -4.81 1.69
C LEU A 45 0.49 -5.56 2.96
N ASN A 46 -0.76 -6.03 2.99
CA ASN A 46 -1.27 -6.77 4.12
C ASN A 46 -0.61 -8.14 4.25
N ASP A 47 -0.39 -8.84 3.14
CA ASP A 47 0.30 -10.13 3.14
C ASP A 47 1.74 -9.98 3.65
N GLU A 48 2.48 -8.96 3.19
CA GLU A 48 3.83 -8.65 3.67
C GLU A 48 3.84 -8.28 5.15
N ARG A 49 2.89 -7.45 5.60
CA ARG A 49 2.74 -7.09 7.02
C ARG A 49 2.49 -8.32 7.89
N MET A 50 1.64 -9.25 7.43
CA MET A 50 1.36 -10.49 8.14
C MET A 50 2.56 -11.42 8.17
N ALA A 51 3.33 -11.52 7.07
CA ALA A 51 4.57 -12.27 7.03
C ALA A 51 5.57 -11.77 8.07
N ARG A 52 5.82 -10.45 8.10
CA ARG A 52 6.69 -9.81 9.12
C ARG A 52 6.22 -10.06 10.55
N LEU A 53 4.91 -10.00 10.79
CA LEU A 53 4.35 -10.26 12.11
C LEU A 53 4.57 -11.72 12.54
N ASN A 54 4.34 -12.67 11.63
CA ASN A 54 4.54 -14.09 11.88
C ASN A 54 6.02 -14.42 12.16
N GLU A 55 6.94 -13.83 11.40
CA GLU A 55 8.38 -13.95 11.62
C GLU A 55 8.79 -13.40 13.00
N ALA A 56 8.30 -12.21 13.35
CA ALA A 56 8.56 -11.61 14.65
C ALA A 56 8.04 -12.49 15.80
N LEU A 57 6.82 -13.02 15.67
CA LEU A 57 6.23 -13.91 16.67
C LEU A 57 7.03 -15.21 16.83
N ALA A 58 7.46 -15.81 15.71
CA ALA A 58 8.32 -17.00 15.73
C ALA A 58 9.66 -16.73 16.42
N SER A 59 10.27 -15.57 16.17
CA SER A 59 11.53 -15.17 16.80
C SER A 59 11.41 -14.84 18.29
N ALA A 60 10.23 -14.42 18.75
CA ALA A 60 9.98 -14.10 20.15
C ALA A 60 9.60 -15.32 21.02
N GLY A 61 9.19 -16.42 20.38
CA GLY A 61 8.85 -17.69 21.04
C GLY A 61 9.99 -18.70 21.12
N ALA A 62 11.15 -18.40 20.53
CA ALA A 62 12.39 -19.19 20.61
C ALA A 62 13.29 -18.67 21.76
#